data_AF-A0A6L6DLY5-F1
#
_entry.id   AF-A0A6L6DLY5-F1
#
_cell.length_a   1.000
_cell.length_b   1.000
_cell.length_c   1.000
_cell.angle_alpha   90.00
_cell.angle_beta   90.00
_cell.angle_gamma   90.00
#
_symmetry.space_group_name_H-M   'P 1'
#
loop_
_entity.id
_entity.type
_entity.pdbx_description
1 polymer ?
#
loop_
_entity_poly.entity_id
_entity_poly.type
_entity_poly.pdbx_seq_one_letter_code
_entity_poly.pdbx_strand_id
1 'polypeptide(L)'
;MKTSVIDLGLQPSNFELTQALSAAFSQVEPTLVIINTTGSTGVNKKVELSTSAISISADLSNAAVGAKPGDIWSLLLPTNHIAGLNVLARALKLGTEVVGVEGRADFTAIVPTQLHRALTGDIPLLEHLQNCKAVLVGGAAVEDSLLEVARLKGIEIFTTYGMTETSGGCVYNNVPLPGVSVELTYSGLIKIKGPILASGYQDQEALWLKNFSDGWFITSDLGEIKDGKIFVIGRTDDVIISGGENISLAAIESELASNFPDVNFLATSIPDSEWGQKLCLLSDAHIDQVKISSVLQNKFGRAAVPKEFLVVNEIPLIGIGKPDRVKASTLIISAQR
;
A
#
# COMPACT_ATOMS: atom_id res chain seq x y z
N MET A 1 -22.39 26.26 2.93
CA MET A 1 -21.07 26.91 3.12
C MET A 1 -20.10 26.25 2.15
N LYS A 2 -19.15 26.99 1.58
CA LYS A 2 -18.12 26.37 0.74
C LYS A 2 -17.13 25.67 1.68
N THR A 3 -17.18 24.33 1.74
CA THR A 3 -16.14 23.55 2.40
C THR A 3 -14.81 23.86 1.72
N SER A 4 -13.80 24.27 2.47
CA SER A 4 -12.45 24.47 1.91
C SER A 4 -11.88 23.14 1.45
N VAL A 5 -11.12 23.16 0.35
CA VAL A 5 -10.57 21.96 -0.31
C VAL A 5 -9.07 22.11 -0.57
N ILE A 6 -8.29 21.09 -0.23
CA ILE A 6 -6.88 20.92 -0.62
C ILE A 6 -6.83 19.80 -1.67
N ASP A 7 -6.53 20.12 -2.94
CA ASP A 7 -6.44 19.14 -4.02
C ASP A 7 -4.97 18.78 -4.29
N LEU A 8 -4.58 17.53 -3.96
CA LEU A 8 -3.22 17.04 -4.21
C LEU A 8 -2.90 16.83 -5.69
N GLY A 9 -3.91 16.80 -6.57
CA GLY A 9 -3.74 16.77 -8.02
C GLY A 9 -3.02 18.00 -8.57
N LEU A 10 -3.01 19.11 -7.81
CA LEU A 10 -2.29 20.34 -8.17
C LEU A 10 -0.81 20.32 -7.77
N GLN A 11 -0.32 19.24 -7.15
CA GLN A 11 1.07 19.05 -6.72
C GLN A 11 1.68 20.25 -5.95
N PRO A 12 1.01 20.72 -4.87
CA PRO A 12 1.58 21.77 -4.03
C PRO A 12 2.91 21.35 -3.40
N SER A 13 3.76 22.33 -3.08
CA SER A 13 5.01 22.09 -2.38
C SER A 13 4.78 21.58 -0.95
N ASN A 14 5.78 20.91 -0.38
CA ASN A 14 5.72 20.43 1.01
C ASN A 14 5.46 21.58 2.01
N PHE A 15 6.01 22.76 1.74
CA PHE A 15 5.79 23.95 2.56
C PHE A 15 4.34 24.43 2.52
N GLU A 16 3.76 24.53 1.32
CA GLU A 16 2.35 24.91 1.14
C GLU A 16 1.40 23.90 1.78
N LEU A 17 1.68 22.60 1.61
CA LEU A 17 0.91 21.53 2.26
C LEU A 17 0.98 21.60 3.78
N THR A 18 2.16 21.83 4.33
CA THR A 18 2.37 21.93 5.77
C THR A 18 1.59 23.12 6.35
N GLN A 19 1.64 24.28 5.69
CA GLN A 19 0.84 25.45 6.10
C GLN A 19 -0.66 25.19 6.00
N ALA A 20 -1.12 24.59 4.89
CA ALA A 20 -2.53 24.30 4.67
C ALA A 20 -3.08 23.32 5.71
N LEU A 21 -2.34 22.25 6.03
CA LEU A 21 -2.69 21.29 7.08
C LEU A 21 -2.71 21.95 8.47
N SER A 22 -1.67 22.73 8.81
CA SER A 22 -1.58 23.43 10.10
C SER A 22 -2.78 24.37 10.31
N ALA A 23 -3.11 25.16 9.30
CA ALA A 23 -4.28 26.03 9.32
C ALA A 23 -5.58 25.23 9.47
N ALA A 24 -5.74 24.14 8.70
CA ALA A 24 -6.96 23.35 8.69
C ALA A 24 -7.18 22.52 9.97
N PHE A 25 -6.11 22.09 10.66
CA PHE A 25 -6.22 21.41 11.95
C PHE A 25 -6.72 22.33 13.08
N SER A 26 -6.61 23.65 12.89
CA SER A 26 -7.07 24.66 13.85
C SER A 26 -8.51 25.12 13.59
N GLN A 27 -9.17 24.63 12.53
CA GLN A 27 -10.53 25.01 12.18
C GLN A 27 -11.59 24.19 12.91
N VAL A 28 -12.74 24.81 13.16
CA VAL A 28 -13.90 24.15 13.78
C VAL A 28 -14.59 23.21 12.80
N GLU A 29 -14.74 23.62 11.54
CA GLU A 29 -15.26 22.76 10.46
C GLU A 29 -14.09 22.11 9.72
N PRO A 30 -14.15 20.79 9.46
CA PRO A 30 -13.08 20.12 8.73
C PRO A 30 -13.02 20.57 7.27
N THR A 31 -11.80 20.87 6.81
CA THR A 31 -11.47 21.02 5.40
C THR A 31 -11.40 19.64 4.74
N LEU A 32 -11.72 19.53 3.44
CA LEU A 32 -11.53 18.30 2.69
C LEU A 32 -10.17 18.30 1.98
N VAL A 33 -9.48 17.17 2.01
CA VAL A 33 -8.28 16.89 1.22
C VAL A 33 -8.66 15.85 0.18
N ILE A 34 -8.45 16.17 -1.09
CA ILE A 34 -8.72 15.27 -2.21
C ILE A 34 -7.43 14.57 -2.60
N ILE A 35 -7.47 13.24 -2.58
CA ILE A 35 -6.34 12.40 -2.96
C ILE A 35 -6.74 11.54 -4.15
N ASN A 36 -6.00 11.69 -5.26
CA ASN A 36 -6.16 10.86 -6.44
C ASN A 36 -5.54 9.47 -6.19
N THR A 37 -6.29 8.42 -6.51
CA THR A 37 -5.84 7.04 -6.38
C THR A 37 -6.21 6.27 -7.64
N THR A 38 -5.28 5.52 -8.21
CA THR A 38 -5.52 4.74 -9.42
C THR A 38 -6.06 3.33 -9.15
N GLY A 39 -6.10 2.89 -7.89
CA GLY A 39 -6.53 1.54 -7.50
C GLY A 39 -5.78 0.41 -8.23
N SER A 40 -6.01 -0.85 -7.87
CA SER A 40 -5.58 -2.02 -8.67
C SER A 40 -6.50 -2.24 -9.88
N THR A 41 -7.69 -1.65 -9.87
CA THR A 41 -8.67 -1.75 -10.98
C THR A 41 -8.36 -0.79 -12.14
N GLY A 42 -7.39 0.12 -12.00
CA GLY A 42 -7.06 1.15 -12.98
C GLY A 42 -8.07 2.31 -13.06
N VAL A 43 -9.16 2.27 -12.30
CA VAL A 43 -10.14 3.35 -12.21
C VAL A 43 -9.60 4.43 -11.28
N ASN A 44 -9.41 5.63 -11.81
CA ASN A 44 -8.97 6.77 -11.03
C ASN A 44 -10.12 7.24 -10.11
N LYS A 45 -9.89 7.18 -8.79
CA LYS A 45 -10.81 7.64 -7.75
C LYS A 45 -10.22 8.87 -7.06
N LYS A 46 -11.09 9.82 -6.72
CA LYS A 46 -10.76 11.00 -5.94
C LYS A 46 -11.31 10.82 -4.52
N VAL A 47 -10.47 10.43 -3.59
CA VAL A 47 -10.88 10.16 -2.20
C VAL A 47 -10.95 11.46 -1.43
N GLU A 48 -12.09 11.75 -0.81
CA GLU A 48 -12.31 12.94 0.01
C GLU A 48 -12.04 12.61 1.48
N LEU A 49 -10.96 13.16 2.03
CA LEU A 49 -10.57 12.99 3.43
C LEU A 49 -10.83 14.27 4.21
N SER A 50 -11.51 14.18 5.35
CA SER A 50 -11.58 15.31 6.27
C SER A 50 -10.22 15.54 6.94
N THR A 51 -9.84 16.79 7.16
CA THR A 51 -8.63 17.12 7.93
C THR A 51 -8.71 16.60 9.36
N SER A 52 -9.91 16.43 9.92
CA SER A 52 -10.12 15.74 11.19
C SER A 52 -9.70 14.26 11.12
N ALA A 53 -10.08 13.53 10.08
CA ALA A 53 -9.68 12.13 9.91
C ALA A 53 -8.16 11.98 9.75
N ILE A 54 -7.51 12.90 9.02
CA ILE A 54 -6.04 12.94 8.87
C ILE A 54 -5.37 13.28 10.21
N SER A 55 -5.87 14.27 10.94
CA SER A 55 -5.35 14.66 12.26
C SER A 55 -5.45 13.51 13.27
N ILE A 56 -6.59 12.81 13.31
CA ILE A 56 -6.80 11.64 14.16
C ILE A 56 -5.89 10.49 13.75
N SER A 57 -5.74 10.22 12.45
CA SER A 57 -4.80 9.21 11.94
C SER A 57 -3.35 9.50 12.38
N ALA A 58 -2.93 10.77 12.30
CA ALA A 58 -1.62 11.22 12.76
C ALA A 58 -1.43 11.02 14.28
N ASP A 59 -2.42 11.39 15.10
CA ASP A 59 -2.40 11.19 16.56
C ASP A 59 -2.28 9.70 16.93
N LEU A 60 -3.12 8.85 16.33
CA LEU A 60 -3.12 7.41 16.58
C LEU A 60 -1.79 6.77 16.15
N SER A 61 -1.23 7.21 15.02
CA SER A 61 0.04 6.73 14.50
C SER A 61 1.22 7.14 15.39
N ASN A 62 1.27 8.41 15.82
CA ASN A 62 2.28 8.89 16.78
C ASN A 62 2.19 8.13 18.11
N ALA A 63 0.98 7.91 18.63
CA ALA A 63 0.78 7.13 19.85
C ALA A 63 1.25 5.67 19.69
N ALA A 64 0.98 5.05 18.53
CA ALA A 64 1.34 3.65 18.27
C ALA A 64 2.85 3.40 18.26
N VAL A 65 3.64 4.38 17.82
CA VAL A 65 5.12 4.31 17.85
C VAL A 65 5.73 4.94 19.11
N GLY A 66 4.90 5.40 20.05
CA GLY A 66 5.37 6.01 21.29
C GLY A 66 6.03 7.39 21.12
N ALA A 67 5.67 8.13 20.07
CA ALA A 67 6.20 9.45 19.78
C ALA A 67 5.84 10.48 20.86
N LYS A 68 6.74 11.43 21.09
CA LYS A 68 6.61 12.53 22.05
C LYS A 68 6.75 13.87 21.34
N PRO A 69 6.18 14.96 21.89
CA PRO A 69 6.40 16.30 21.36
C PRO A 69 7.89 16.60 21.21
N GLY A 70 8.28 17.13 20.05
CA GLY A 70 9.68 17.39 19.69
C GLY A 70 10.41 16.23 18.99
N ASP A 71 9.86 15.02 18.95
CA ASP A 71 10.42 13.94 18.11
C ASP A 71 10.21 14.26 16.61
N ILE A 72 11.17 13.85 15.77
CA ILE A 72 11.27 14.26 14.37
C ILE A 72 10.91 13.10 13.42
N TRP A 73 10.10 13.39 12.39
CA TRP A 73 9.84 12.46 11.28
C TRP A 73 10.70 12.79 10.06
N SER A 74 11.21 11.78 9.35
CA SER A 74 11.75 11.98 7.99
C SER A 74 10.71 11.72 6.90
N LEU A 75 10.74 12.53 5.85
CA LEU A 75 9.85 12.44 4.70
C LEU A 75 10.57 11.79 3.52
N LEU A 76 10.38 10.48 3.37
CA LEU A 76 10.96 9.68 2.27
C LEU A 76 9.92 9.20 1.26
N LEU A 77 8.67 9.66 1.42
CA LEU A 77 7.53 9.29 0.58
C LEU A 77 6.94 10.54 -0.07
N PRO A 78 6.46 10.43 -1.31
CA PRO A 78 5.89 11.55 -2.04
C PRO A 78 4.55 12.02 -1.41
N THR A 79 4.38 13.33 -1.31
CA THR A 79 3.28 14.00 -0.58
C THR A 79 1.99 14.13 -1.37
N ASN A 80 1.99 13.76 -2.65
CA ASN A 80 0.79 13.57 -3.46
C ASN A 80 0.04 12.25 -3.12
N HIS A 81 0.60 11.41 -2.26
CA HIS A 81 -0.04 10.23 -1.70
C HIS A 81 -0.29 10.41 -0.19
N ILE A 82 -1.36 9.78 0.32
CA ILE A 82 -1.70 9.84 1.75
C ILE A 82 -0.54 9.42 2.66
N ALA A 83 0.32 8.51 2.20
CA ALA A 83 1.45 8.02 2.98
C ALA A 83 2.48 9.13 3.27
N GLY A 84 2.84 9.94 2.27
CA GLY A 84 3.71 11.10 2.47
C GLY A 84 3.01 12.25 3.18
N LEU A 85 1.75 12.52 2.85
CA LEU A 85 0.95 13.55 3.53
C LEU A 85 0.85 13.29 5.06
N ASN A 86 0.69 12.02 5.46
CA ASN A 86 0.64 11.66 6.87
C ASN A 86 1.95 11.88 7.60
N VAL A 87 3.10 11.81 6.93
CA VAL A 87 4.38 12.16 7.56
C VAL A 87 4.39 13.65 7.94
N LEU A 88 3.92 14.52 7.05
CA LEU A 88 3.75 15.95 7.36
C LEU A 88 2.77 16.16 8.53
N ALA A 89 1.61 15.48 8.49
CA ALA A 89 0.61 15.58 9.54
C ALA A 89 1.15 15.12 10.91
N ARG A 90 1.89 14.01 10.95
CA ARG A 90 2.51 13.50 12.19
C ARG A 90 3.55 14.47 12.75
N ALA A 91 4.44 15.00 11.92
CA ALA A 91 5.45 15.98 12.32
C ALA A 91 4.80 17.26 12.88
N LEU A 92 3.76 17.77 12.20
CA LEU A 92 2.98 18.91 12.67
C LEU A 92 2.38 18.69 14.06
N LYS A 93 1.84 17.49 14.32
CA LYS A 93 1.24 17.13 15.61
C LYS A 93 2.28 16.98 16.73
N LEU A 94 3.55 16.77 16.38
CA LEU A 94 4.67 16.77 17.33
C LEU A 94 5.33 18.15 17.47
N GLY A 95 4.92 19.14 16.67
CA GLY A 95 5.48 20.49 16.69
C GLY A 95 6.85 20.60 16.00
N THR A 96 7.17 19.70 15.08
CA THR A 96 8.47 19.64 14.38
C THR A 96 8.32 19.73 12.87
N GLU A 97 9.39 20.14 12.19
CA GLU A 97 9.50 20.01 10.73
C GLU A 97 10.02 18.62 10.34
N VAL A 98 9.75 18.21 9.10
CA VAL A 98 10.28 16.97 8.54
C VAL A 98 11.69 17.16 8.01
N VAL A 99 12.48 16.08 8.02
CA VAL A 99 13.84 16.04 7.44
C VAL A 99 13.93 15.02 6.30
N GLY A 100 14.96 15.14 5.45
CA GLY A 100 15.29 14.11 4.46
C GLY A 100 16.08 12.95 5.07
N VAL A 101 16.66 12.11 4.20
CA VAL A 101 17.48 10.94 4.61
C VAL A 101 18.83 11.36 5.21
N GLU A 102 19.27 12.57 4.91
CA GLU A 102 20.48 13.18 5.43
C GLU A 102 20.32 13.75 6.85
N GLY A 103 19.08 13.92 7.31
CA GLY A 103 18.75 14.50 8.61
C GLY A 103 18.54 13.43 9.68
N ARG A 104 18.82 13.79 10.94
CA ARG A 104 18.50 12.91 12.08
C ARG A 104 16.98 12.93 12.32
N ALA A 105 16.35 11.76 12.21
CA ALA A 105 14.94 11.56 12.53
C ALA A 105 14.77 10.47 13.58
N ASP A 106 13.68 10.58 14.35
CA ASP A 106 13.22 9.57 15.29
C ASP A 106 12.33 8.54 14.61
N PHE A 107 11.58 8.97 13.59
CA PHE A 107 10.60 8.13 12.90
C PHE A 107 10.68 8.30 11.39
N THR A 108 10.34 7.23 10.67
CA THR A 108 10.18 7.31 9.22
C THR A 108 9.10 6.35 8.73
N ALA A 109 8.63 6.57 7.51
CA ALA A 109 7.72 5.68 6.81
C ALA A 109 8.27 5.38 5.42
N ILE A 110 8.28 4.11 5.05
CA ILE A 110 8.81 3.60 3.79
C ILE A 110 7.93 2.49 3.21
N VAL A 111 8.17 2.15 1.95
CA VAL A 111 7.58 0.98 1.30
C VAL A 111 8.53 -0.23 1.32
N PRO A 112 8.03 -1.46 1.07
CA PRO A 112 8.87 -2.67 1.15
C PRO A 112 10.07 -2.64 0.20
N THR A 113 9.92 -2.04 -0.98
CA THR A 113 11.01 -1.89 -1.95
C THR A 113 12.12 -0.97 -1.47
N GLN A 114 11.80 0.08 -0.72
CA GLN A 114 12.81 0.93 -0.07
C GLN A 114 13.54 0.18 1.04
N LEU A 115 12.82 -0.63 1.83
CA LEU A 115 13.45 -1.49 2.85
C LEU A 115 14.41 -2.49 2.21
N HIS A 116 13.98 -3.15 1.13
CA HIS A 116 14.84 -4.07 0.38
C HIS A 116 16.11 -3.38 -0.11
N ARG A 117 15.99 -2.21 -0.75
CA ARG A 117 17.15 -1.41 -1.21
C ARG A 117 18.12 -1.06 -0.09
N ALA A 118 17.60 -0.64 1.07
CA ALA A 118 18.42 -0.35 2.25
C ALA A 118 19.26 -1.58 2.65
N LEU A 119 18.65 -2.77 2.67
CA LEU A 119 19.30 -4.00 3.10
C LEU A 119 20.28 -4.56 2.05
N THR A 120 20.09 -4.26 0.77
CA THR A 120 20.90 -4.82 -0.33
C THR A 120 22.01 -3.91 -0.85
N GLY A 121 22.04 -2.63 -0.50
CA GLY A 121 23.17 -1.77 -0.88
C GLY A 121 23.03 -0.26 -0.69
N ASP A 122 21.84 0.25 -0.36
CA ASP A 122 21.63 1.68 -0.09
C ASP A 122 22.08 2.02 1.35
N ILE A 123 23.39 2.20 1.52
CA ILE A 123 24.03 2.40 2.83
C ILE A 123 23.48 3.63 3.57
N PRO A 124 23.35 4.83 2.96
CA PRO A 124 22.80 5.99 3.66
C PRO A 124 21.36 5.75 4.14
N LEU A 125 20.53 5.09 3.33
CA LEU A 125 19.18 4.73 3.75
C LEU A 125 19.21 3.72 4.90
N LEU A 126 20.05 2.69 4.84
CA LEU A 126 20.17 1.69 5.90
C LEU A 126 20.54 2.35 7.24
N GLU A 127 21.56 3.20 7.26
CA GLU A 127 21.99 3.92 8.45
C GLU A 127 20.87 4.83 8.98
N HIS A 128 20.14 5.51 8.09
CA HIS A 128 18.98 6.32 8.48
C HIS A 128 17.90 5.48 9.16
N LEU A 129 17.56 4.32 8.60
CA LEU A 129 16.57 3.40 9.16
C LEU A 129 16.99 2.83 10.51
N GLN A 130 18.27 2.47 10.68
CA GLN A 130 18.84 1.95 11.93
C GLN A 130 18.85 2.99 13.06
N ASN A 131 18.95 4.28 12.72
CA ASN A 131 18.96 5.37 13.70
C ASN A 131 17.56 5.82 14.13
N CYS A 132 16.51 5.41 13.41
CA CYS A 132 15.13 5.69 13.79
C CYS A 132 14.69 4.81 14.97
N LYS A 133 13.91 5.39 15.89
CA LYS A 133 13.23 4.68 16.98
C LYS A 133 12.14 3.74 16.45
N ALA A 134 11.50 4.08 15.32
CA ALA A 134 10.58 3.19 14.63
C ALA A 134 10.52 3.50 13.12
N VAL A 135 10.45 2.45 12.31
CA VAL A 135 10.29 2.48 10.87
C VAL A 135 8.94 1.87 10.50
N LEU A 136 8.02 2.69 9.99
CA LEU A 136 6.75 2.22 9.46
C LEU A 136 6.95 1.66 8.06
N VAL A 137 6.58 0.39 7.84
CA VAL A 137 6.62 -0.24 6.52
C VAL A 137 5.20 -0.58 6.11
N GLY A 138 4.77 -0.06 4.96
CA GLY A 138 3.40 -0.27 4.48
C GLY A 138 3.21 0.08 3.02
N GLY A 139 1.93 0.11 2.61
CA GLY A 139 1.55 0.42 1.23
C GLY A 139 1.62 -0.76 0.26
N ALA A 140 2.23 -1.88 0.63
CA ALA A 140 2.19 -3.14 -0.09
C ALA A 140 2.43 -4.31 0.87
N ALA A 141 2.17 -5.53 0.42
CA ALA A 141 2.56 -6.73 1.16
C ALA A 141 4.08 -6.75 1.38
N VAL A 142 4.51 -7.21 2.55
CA VAL A 142 5.92 -7.39 2.90
C VAL A 142 6.12 -8.86 3.23
N GLU A 143 7.19 -9.46 2.72
CA GLU A 143 7.57 -10.83 3.08
C GLU A 143 8.17 -10.89 4.49
N ASP A 144 7.84 -11.96 5.23
CA ASP A 144 8.34 -12.17 6.59
C ASP A 144 9.87 -12.27 6.62
N SER A 145 10.48 -12.88 5.60
CA SER A 145 11.95 -12.99 5.43
C SER A 145 12.63 -11.61 5.41
N LEU A 146 12.06 -10.65 4.69
CA LEU A 146 12.59 -9.29 4.60
C LEU A 146 12.50 -8.58 5.96
N LEU A 147 11.39 -8.76 6.68
CA LEU A 147 11.20 -8.19 8.01
C LEU A 147 12.17 -8.79 9.03
N GLU A 148 12.43 -10.09 8.97
CA GLU A 148 13.42 -10.77 9.81
C GLU A 148 14.82 -10.23 9.59
N VAL A 149 15.27 -10.14 8.32
CA VAL A 149 16.58 -9.59 7.97
C VAL A 149 16.73 -8.15 8.46
N ALA A 150 15.69 -7.33 8.30
CA ALA A 150 15.72 -5.94 8.76
C ALA A 150 15.86 -5.82 10.29
N ARG A 151 15.13 -6.64 11.05
CA ARG A 151 15.24 -6.68 12.51
C ARG A 151 16.62 -7.16 12.95
N LEU A 152 17.20 -8.17 12.28
CA LEU A 152 18.57 -8.62 12.53
C LEU A 152 19.61 -7.53 12.24
N LYS A 153 19.32 -6.61 11.32
CA LYS A 153 20.13 -5.42 11.05
C LYS A 153 19.86 -4.26 12.02
N GLY A 154 19.04 -4.45 13.05
CA GLY A 154 18.78 -3.44 14.08
C GLY A 154 17.74 -2.39 13.69
N ILE A 155 16.90 -2.65 12.70
CA ILE A 155 15.80 -1.75 12.32
C ILE A 155 14.54 -2.12 13.12
N GLU A 156 14.01 -1.16 13.88
CA GLU A 156 12.77 -1.34 14.64
C GLU A 156 11.55 -1.14 13.73
N ILE A 157 10.98 -2.24 13.22
CA ILE A 157 9.91 -2.20 12.22
C ILE A 157 8.52 -2.36 12.82
N PHE A 158 7.62 -1.49 12.35
CA PHE A 158 6.17 -1.63 12.47
C PHE A 158 5.57 -1.87 11.08
N THR A 159 4.92 -3.01 10.88
CA THR A 159 4.13 -3.23 9.65
C THR A 159 2.82 -2.49 9.77
N THR A 160 2.38 -1.88 8.67
CA THR A 160 1.15 -1.09 8.63
C THR A 160 0.24 -1.55 7.50
N TYR A 161 -1.05 -1.69 7.81
CA TYR A 161 -2.10 -1.90 6.82
C TYR A 161 -3.08 -0.73 6.84
N GLY A 162 -3.44 -0.29 5.64
CA GLY A 162 -4.34 0.82 5.38
C GLY A 162 -4.24 1.29 3.94
N MET A 163 -5.08 2.25 3.60
CA MET A 163 -5.27 2.78 2.26
C MET A 163 -5.62 4.26 2.31
N THR A 164 -5.89 4.86 1.16
CA THR A 164 -6.30 6.27 1.10
C THR A 164 -7.63 6.45 1.82
N GLU A 165 -8.58 5.54 1.63
CA GLU A 165 -9.91 5.53 2.23
C GLU A 165 -9.88 5.44 3.77
N THR A 166 -8.75 5.07 4.37
CA THR A 166 -8.55 4.99 5.82
C THR A 166 -7.60 6.07 6.36
N SER A 167 -7.36 7.14 5.58
CA SER A 167 -6.39 8.18 5.92
C SER A 167 -5.00 7.61 6.24
N GLY A 168 -4.57 6.57 5.52
CA GLY A 168 -3.31 5.85 5.74
C GLY A 168 -3.45 4.61 6.63
N GLY A 169 -2.36 4.22 7.29
CA GLY A 169 -2.32 3.02 8.11
C GLY A 169 -3.26 3.10 9.32
N CYS A 170 -4.12 2.10 9.47
CA CYS A 170 -5.09 2.00 10.58
C CYS A 170 -4.97 0.68 11.37
N VAL A 171 -4.10 -0.24 10.92
CA VAL A 171 -3.72 -1.48 11.60
C VAL A 171 -2.20 -1.55 11.64
N TYR A 172 -1.62 -1.77 12.82
CA TYR A 172 -0.18 -1.79 13.06
C TYR A 172 0.20 -3.13 13.67
N ASN A 173 1.18 -3.82 13.10
CA ASN A 173 1.58 -5.17 13.52
C ASN A 173 0.37 -6.12 13.68
N ASN A 174 -0.54 -6.07 12.71
CA ASN A 174 -1.78 -6.85 12.65
C ASN A 174 -2.83 -6.50 13.73
N VAL A 175 -2.63 -5.41 14.48
CA VAL A 175 -3.55 -4.93 15.53
C VAL A 175 -4.20 -3.61 15.09
N PRO A 176 -5.54 -3.51 15.07
CA PRO A 176 -6.22 -2.25 14.80
C PRO A 176 -5.82 -1.15 15.79
N LEU A 177 -5.64 0.08 15.30
CA LEU A 177 -5.39 1.23 16.16
C LEU A 177 -6.61 1.53 17.06
N PRO A 178 -6.42 2.21 18.21
CA PRO A 178 -7.54 2.57 19.08
C PRO A 178 -8.66 3.30 18.33
N GLY A 179 -9.90 2.87 18.54
CA GLY A 179 -11.08 3.42 17.87
C GLY A 179 -11.29 2.93 16.43
N VAL A 180 -10.40 2.07 15.91
CA VAL A 180 -10.58 1.36 14.63
C VAL A 180 -11.11 -0.04 14.91
N SER A 181 -12.27 -0.34 14.34
CA SER A 181 -12.85 -1.68 14.33
C SER A 181 -12.58 -2.36 12.99
N VAL A 182 -12.19 -3.62 13.03
CA VAL A 182 -11.93 -4.44 11.85
C VAL A 182 -12.67 -5.76 11.99
N GLU A 183 -13.41 -6.13 10.96
CA GLU A 183 -14.18 -7.36 10.89
C GLU A 183 -14.08 -7.96 9.48
N LEU A 184 -14.53 -9.20 9.33
CA LEU A 184 -14.66 -9.86 8.03
C LEU A 184 -16.13 -9.91 7.61
N THR A 185 -16.40 -9.74 6.32
CA THR A 185 -17.70 -10.10 5.73
C THR A 185 -17.83 -11.63 5.67
N TYR A 186 -19.02 -12.12 5.33
CA TYR A 186 -19.23 -13.55 5.08
C TYR A 186 -18.32 -14.11 3.98
N SER A 187 -17.94 -13.28 3.01
CA SER A 187 -17.02 -13.65 1.92
C SER A 187 -15.54 -13.47 2.26
N GLY A 188 -15.21 -13.17 3.52
CA GLY A 188 -13.82 -12.99 3.97
C GLY A 188 -13.19 -11.64 3.60
N LEU A 189 -13.97 -10.66 3.09
CA LEU A 189 -13.47 -9.32 2.83
C LEU A 189 -13.29 -8.56 4.14
N ILE A 190 -12.21 -7.80 4.24
CA ILE A 190 -11.98 -6.90 5.37
C ILE A 190 -12.97 -5.74 5.29
N LYS A 191 -13.65 -5.46 6.39
CA LYS A 191 -14.41 -4.21 6.59
C LYS A 191 -13.85 -3.45 7.78
N ILE A 192 -13.80 -2.14 7.63
CA ILE A 192 -13.15 -1.22 8.59
C ILE A 192 -14.15 -0.15 9.00
N LYS A 193 -14.18 0.18 10.29
CA LYS A 193 -14.97 1.28 10.86
C LYS A 193 -14.12 2.09 11.81
N GLY A 194 -14.19 3.41 11.72
CA GLY A 194 -13.47 4.29 12.63
C GLY A 194 -13.43 5.75 12.17
N PRO A 195 -12.90 6.65 13.01
CA PRO A 195 -12.85 8.08 12.72
C PRO A 195 -11.84 8.44 11.62
N ILE A 196 -11.03 7.49 11.18
CA ILE A 196 -10.00 7.65 10.14
C ILE A 196 -10.55 7.49 8.72
N LEU A 197 -11.83 7.14 8.56
CA LEU A 197 -12.41 6.86 7.24
C LEU A 197 -12.62 8.14 6.43
N ALA A 198 -12.50 7.98 5.11
CA ALA A 198 -12.87 8.99 4.13
C ALA A 198 -14.35 9.38 4.23
N SER A 199 -14.64 10.59 3.77
CA SER A 199 -16.00 11.12 3.64
C SER A 199 -16.70 10.60 2.39
N GLY A 200 -15.95 10.20 1.36
CA GLY A 200 -16.52 9.71 0.11
C GLY A 200 -15.53 9.66 -1.05
N TYR A 201 -16.06 9.39 -2.24
CA TYR A 201 -15.38 9.63 -3.51
C TYR A 201 -16.00 10.82 -4.24
N GLN A 202 -15.20 11.83 -4.57
CA GLN A 202 -15.65 12.99 -5.33
C GLN A 202 -16.18 12.53 -6.70
N ASP A 203 -17.36 13.06 -7.06
CA ASP A 203 -18.07 12.75 -8.31
C ASP A 203 -18.41 11.25 -8.52
N GLN A 204 -18.27 10.41 -7.47
CA GLN A 204 -18.49 8.95 -7.53
C GLN A 204 -19.20 8.43 -6.27
N GLU A 205 -20.20 9.17 -5.77
CA GLU A 205 -20.92 8.83 -4.53
C GLU A 205 -21.55 7.42 -4.57
N ALA A 206 -22.16 7.03 -5.69
CA ALA A 206 -22.74 5.69 -5.84
C ALA A 206 -21.70 4.56 -5.65
N LEU A 207 -20.44 4.78 -6.07
CA LEU A 207 -19.35 3.83 -5.87
C LEU A 207 -18.93 3.75 -4.40
N TRP A 208 -18.94 4.88 -3.69
CA TRP A 208 -18.68 4.92 -2.26
C TRP A 208 -19.76 4.16 -1.48
N LEU A 209 -21.02 4.51 -1.70
CA LEU A 209 -22.18 3.90 -1.02
C LEU A 209 -22.32 2.39 -1.30
N LYS A 210 -21.82 1.89 -2.44
CA LYS A 210 -21.76 0.46 -2.72
C LYS A 210 -20.90 -0.31 -1.71
N ASN A 211 -19.84 0.33 -1.21
CA ASN A 211 -18.86 -0.28 -0.30
C ASN A 211 -18.93 0.32 1.11
N PHE A 212 -19.87 1.21 1.37
CA PHE A 212 -20.00 1.88 2.66
C PHE A 212 -21.43 1.76 3.20
N SER A 213 -21.58 1.10 4.34
CA SER A 213 -22.87 0.90 5.01
C SER A 213 -22.70 0.81 6.52
N ASP A 214 -23.58 1.44 7.30
CA ASP A 214 -23.58 1.39 8.77
C ASP A 214 -22.26 1.82 9.44
N GLY A 215 -21.54 2.73 8.77
CA GLY A 215 -20.22 3.23 9.19
C GLY A 215 -19.06 2.27 8.87
N TRP A 216 -19.32 1.15 8.22
CA TRP A 216 -18.32 0.21 7.75
C TRP A 216 -17.97 0.49 6.30
N PHE A 217 -16.68 0.63 6.02
CA PHE A 217 -16.12 0.59 4.67
C PHE A 217 -15.63 -0.84 4.38
N ILE A 218 -16.19 -1.48 3.37
CA ILE A 218 -15.80 -2.80 2.87
C ILE A 218 -14.67 -2.61 1.87
N THR A 219 -13.52 -3.20 2.15
CA THR A 219 -12.36 -3.15 1.27
C THR A 219 -12.45 -4.22 0.18
N SER A 220 -11.47 -4.23 -0.72
CA SER A 220 -11.26 -5.32 -1.69
C SER A 220 -10.18 -6.30 -1.22
N ASP A 221 -9.78 -6.22 0.05
CA ASP A 221 -8.76 -7.08 0.63
C ASP A 221 -9.42 -8.27 1.35
N LEU A 222 -8.92 -9.47 1.11
CA LEU A 222 -9.25 -10.67 1.87
C LEU A 222 -8.41 -10.71 3.14
N GLY A 223 -9.04 -11.10 4.25
CA GLY A 223 -8.38 -11.18 5.53
C GLY A 223 -8.70 -12.46 6.30
N GLU A 224 -7.86 -12.74 7.28
CA GLU A 224 -8.05 -13.77 8.30
C GLU A 224 -7.86 -13.16 9.68
N ILE A 225 -8.75 -13.46 10.62
CA ILE A 225 -8.58 -13.07 12.03
C ILE A 225 -8.10 -14.26 12.82
N LYS A 226 -6.90 -14.14 13.42
CA LYS A 226 -6.28 -15.14 14.30
C LYS A 226 -5.86 -14.46 15.59
N ASP A 227 -6.28 -15.00 16.73
CA ASP A 227 -5.95 -14.48 18.06
C ASP A 227 -6.20 -12.97 18.23
N GLY A 228 -7.31 -12.48 17.65
CA GLY A 228 -7.68 -11.05 17.68
C GLY A 228 -6.83 -10.14 16.79
N LYS A 229 -5.93 -10.68 15.98
CA LYS A 229 -5.13 -9.97 14.98
C LYS A 229 -5.68 -10.19 13.57
N ILE A 230 -5.61 -9.16 12.74
CA ILE A 230 -6.02 -9.23 11.33
C ILE A 230 -4.80 -9.44 10.43
N PHE A 231 -4.85 -10.49 9.62
CA PHE A 231 -3.85 -10.81 8.61
C PHE A 231 -4.47 -10.57 7.23
N VAL A 232 -3.78 -9.81 6.38
CA VAL A 232 -4.21 -9.57 5.00
C VAL A 232 -3.70 -10.72 4.13
N ILE A 233 -4.60 -11.45 3.50
CA ILE A 233 -4.28 -12.60 2.65
C ILE A 233 -3.96 -12.15 1.23
N GLY A 234 -4.64 -11.11 0.75
CA GLY A 234 -4.49 -10.63 -0.62
C GLY A 234 -5.69 -9.80 -1.04
N ARG A 235 -5.86 -9.60 -2.34
CA ARG A 235 -6.92 -8.76 -2.91
C ARG A 235 -7.87 -9.55 -3.80
N THR A 236 -9.17 -9.32 -3.68
CA THR A 236 -10.18 -9.96 -4.54
C THR A 236 -10.10 -9.49 -5.98
N ASP A 237 -9.63 -8.27 -6.21
CA ASP A 237 -9.38 -7.72 -7.54
C ASP A 237 -8.01 -8.10 -8.12
N ASP A 238 -7.19 -8.85 -7.37
CA ASP A 238 -6.00 -9.57 -7.86
C ASP A 238 -6.33 -11.03 -8.23
N VAL A 239 -7.61 -11.40 -8.33
CA VAL A 239 -8.05 -12.73 -8.81
C VAL A 239 -8.49 -12.63 -10.27
N ILE A 240 -7.95 -13.51 -11.10
CA ILE A 240 -8.34 -13.65 -12.51
C ILE A 240 -9.09 -14.97 -12.70
N ILE A 241 -9.98 -15.04 -13.69
CA ILE A 241 -10.66 -16.27 -14.08
C ILE A 241 -10.00 -16.80 -15.35
N SER A 242 -9.29 -17.91 -15.24
CA SER A 242 -8.63 -18.58 -16.37
C SER A 242 -9.16 -19.99 -16.54
N GLY A 243 -9.82 -20.27 -17.67
CA GLY A 243 -10.39 -21.58 -17.95
C GLY A 243 -11.46 -22.02 -16.96
N GLY A 244 -12.17 -21.08 -16.35
CA GLY A 244 -13.19 -21.33 -15.33
C GLY A 244 -12.66 -21.43 -13.89
N GLU A 245 -11.35 -21.33 -13.68
CA GLU A 245 -10.71 -21.38 -12.36
C GLU A 245 -10.29 -19.99 -11.86
N ASN A 246 -10.49 -19.72 -10.58
CA ASN A 246 -10.05 -18.49 -9.92
C ASN A 246 -8.56 -18.59 -9.56
N ILE A 247 -7.74 -17.67 -10.07
CA ILE A 247 -6.29 -17.62 -9.83
C ILE A 247 -5.93 -16.30 -9.16
N SER A 248 -5.39 -16.36 -7.94
CA SER A 248 -4.84 -15.18 -7.26
C SER A 248 -3.46 -14.84 -7.80
N LEU A 249 -3.31 -13.69 -8.44
CA LEU A 249 -2.03 -13.19 -8.96
C LEU A 249 -0.98 -13.03 -7.86
N ALA A 250 -1.40 -12.56 -6.67
CA ALA A 250 -0.52 -12.44 -5.51
C ALA A 250 -0.02 -13.80 -4.99
N ALA A 251 -0.88 -14.84 -5.01
CA ALA A 251 -0.46 -16.19 -4.63
C ALA A 251 0.55 -16.79 -5.62
N ILE A 252 0.37 -16.50 -6.93
CA ILE A 252 1.35 -16.87 -7.96
C ILE A 252 2.70 -16.21 -7.67
N GLU A 253 2.71 -14.90 -7.41
CA GLU A 253 3.93 -14.13 -7.12
C GLU A 253 4.65 -14.66 -5.87
N SER A 254 3.92 -14.89 -4.78
CA SER A 254 4.47 -15.40 -3.52
C SER A 254 5.09 -16.80 -3.66
N GLU A 255 4.43 -17.71 -4.39
CA GLU A 255 4.98 -19.05 -4.63
C GLU A 255 6.24 -19.00 -5.51
N LEU A 256 6.29 -18.10 -6.51
CA LEU A 256 7.48 -17.92 -7.34
C LEU A 256 8.64 -17.29 -6.56
N ALA A 257 8.38 -16.26 -5.76
CA ALA A 257 9.39 -15.64 -4.90
C ALA A 257 10.01 -16.66 -3.94
N SER A 258 9.20 -17.57 -3.40
CA SER A 258 9.67 -18.64 -2.51
C SER A 258 10.58 -19.66 -3.20
N ASN A 259 10.38 -19.94 -4.49
CA ASN A 259 11.16 -20.92 -5.26
C ASN A 259 12.33 -20.30 -6.03
N PHE A 260 12.29 -18.99 -6.26
CA PHE A 260 13.25 -18.23 -7.06
C PHE A 260 13.57 -16.89 -6.36
N PRO A 261 14.22 -16.90 -5.19
CA PRO A 261 14.36 -15.72 -4.32
C PRO A 261 15.20 -14.58 -4.92
N ASP A 262 16.02 -14.87 -5.93
CA ASP A 262 16.88 -13.90 -6.61
C ASP A 262 16.19 -13.24 -7.83
N VAL A 263 14.88 -13.45 -8.00
CA VAL A 263 14.13 -13.00 -9.17
C VAL A 263 12.84 -12.33 -8.73
N ASN A 264 12.60 -11.12 -9.22
CA ASN A 264 11.34 -10.44 -9.00
C ASN A 264 10.35 -10.84 -10.08
N PHE A 265 9.14 -11.23 -9.67
CA PHE A 265 8.04 -11.55 -10.56
C PHE A 265 6.91 -10.56 -10.43
N LEU A 266 6.20 -10.32 -11.53
CA LEU A 266 4.91 -9.64 -11.54
C LEU A 266 3.93 -10.43 -12.40
N ALA A 267 2.87 -10.92 -11.77
CA ALA A 267 1.78 -11.59 -12.43
C ALA A 267 0.74 -10.58 -12.93
N THR A 268 0.18 -10.84 -14.11
CA THR A 268 -0.91 -10.04 -14.67
C THR A 268 -1.81 -10.93 -15.52
N SER A 269 -2.86 -10.35 -16.08
CA SER A 269 -3.69 -11.04 -17.07
C SER A 269 -3.94 -10.22 -18.32
N ILE A 270 -4.21 -10.95 -19.40
CA ILE A 270 -4.65 -10.39 -20.68
C ILE A 270 -5.96 -11.10 -21.05
N PRO A 271 -6.97 -10.41 -21.59
CA PRO A 271 -8.18 -11.05 -22.11
C PRO A 271 -7.83 -12.09 -23.19
N ASP A 272 -8.50 -13.24 -23.16
CA ASP A 272 -8.23 -14.36 -24.07
C ASP A 272 -9.53 -15.08 -24.45
N SER A 273 -9.68 -15.46 -25.71
CA SER A 273 -10.91 -16.09 -26.22
C SER A 273 -11.13 -17.53 -25.76
N GLU A 274 -10.06 -18.24 -25.41
CA GLU A 274 -10.10 -19.63 -24.94
C GLU A 274 -10.22 -19.66 -23.41
N TRP A 275 -9.43 -18.84 -22.71
CA TRP A 275 -9.30 -18.90 -21.25
C TRP A 275 -10.15 -17.85 -20.51
N GLY A 276 -10.76 -16.91 -21.22
CA GLY A 276 -11.36 -15.71 -20.63
C GLY A 276 -10.28 -14.69 -20.25
N GLN A 277 -9.40 -15.07 -19.33
CA GLN A 277 -8.17 -14.34 -19.01
C GLN A 277 -6.98 -15.30 -19.03
N LYS A 278 -5.91 -14.94 -19.75
CA LYS A 278 -4.64 -15.68 -19.69
C LYS A 278 -3.75 -15.14 -18.58
N LEU A 279 -3.26 -16.01 -17.70
CA LEU A 279 -2.22 -15.67 -16.72
C LEU A 279 -0.92 -15.36 -17.47
N CYS A 280 -0.32 -14.22 -17.17
CA CYS A 280 0.95 -13.79 -17.76
C CYS A 280 1.93 -13.39 -16.66
N LEU A 281 3.23 -13.60 -16.89
CA LEU A 281 4.28 -13.24 -15.94
C LEU A 281 5.31 -12.31 -16.57
N LEU A 282 5.74 -11.31 -15.80
CA LEU A 282 6.97 -10.58 -16.00
C LEU A 282 8.00 -11.09 -15.00
N SER A 283 9.27 -11.14 -15.41
CA SER A 283 10.40 -11.32 -14.51
C SER A 283 11.53 -10.35 -14.85
N ASP A 284 12.33 -9.97 -13.86
CA ASP A 284 13.53 -9.14 -14.07
C ASP A 284 14.78 -9.94 -14.46
N ALA A 285 14.71 -11.26 -14.35
CA ALA A 285 15.75 -12.18 -14.76
C ALA A 285 15.19 -13.30 -15.65
N HIS A 286 16.07 -13.91 -16.45
CA HIS A 286 15.71 -15.06 -17.26
C HIS A 286 15.64 -16.33 -16.41
N ILE A 287 14.48 -16.98 -16.41
CA ILE A 287 14.24 -18.25 -15.73
C ILE A 287 13.60 -19.23 -16.69
N ASP A 288 14.00 -20.49 -16.55
CA ASP A 288 13.44 -21.60 -17.32
C ASP A 288 11.92 -21.70 -17.07
N GLN A 289 11.15 -21.42 -18.11
CA GLN A 289 9.69 -21.44 -18.08
C GLN A 289 9.13 -22.82 -17.71
N VAL A 290 9.87 -23.90 -17.98
CA VAL A 290 9.45 -25.27 -17.59
C VAL A 290 9.46 -25.41 -16.07
N LYS A 291 10.47 -24.84 -15.40
CA LYS A 291 10.56 -24.85 -13.93
C LYS A 291 9.44 -24.02 -13.31
N ILE A 292 9.21 -22.81 -13.81
CA ILE A 292 8.11 -21.95 -13.35
C ILE A 292 6.76 -22.67 -13.51
N SER A 293 6.52 -23.21 -14.71
CA SER A 293 5.28 -23.93 -15.01
C SER A 293 5.09 -25.14 -14.09
N SER A 294 6.16 -25.90 -13.80
CA SER A 294 6.09 -27.06 -12.90
C SER A 294 5.78 -26.65 -11.47
N VAL A 295 6.39 -25.59 -10.95
CA VAL A 295 6.15 -25.08 -9.58
C VAL A 295 4.68 -24.69 -9.44
N LEU A 296 4.19 -23.85 -10.35
CA LEU A 296 2.82 -23.35 -10.29
C LEU A 296 1.78 -24.45 -10.53
N GLN A 297 2.03 -25.36 -11.47
CA GLN A 297 1.13 -26.48 -11.73
C GLN A 297 1.02 -27.42 -10.53
N ASN A 298 2.13 -27.73 -9.86
CA ASN A 298 2.14 -28.61 -8.70
C ASN A 298 1.38 -28.02 -7.51
N LYS A 299 1.43 -26.69 -7.35
CA LYS A 299 0.79 -26.00 -6.23
C LYS A 299 -0.68 -25.66 -6.48
N PHE A 300 -0.97 -25.11 -7.65
CA PHE A 300 -2.25 -24.45 -7.96
C PHE A 300 -3.02 -25.12 -9.10
N GLY A 301 -2.47 -26.18 -9.69
CA GLY A 301 -3.09 -26.92 -10.79
C GLY A 301 -2.83 -26.31 -12.18
N ARG A 302 -3.36 -26.97 -13.21
CA ARG A 302 -3.03 -26.67 -14.62
C ARG A 302 -3.49 -25.29 -15.10
N ALA A 303 -4.56 -24.75 -14.52
CA ALA A 303 -5.06 -23.41 -14.87
C ALA A 303 -4.05 -22.30 -14.51
N ALA A 304 -3.26 -22.51 -13.45
CA ALA A 304 -2.24 -21.58 -12.98
C ALA A 304 -0.91 -21.62 -13.77
N VAL A 305 -0.82 -22.43 -14.83
CA VAL A 305 0.34 -22.40 -15.73
C VAL A 305 0.26 -21.13 -16.58
N PRO A 306 1.25 -20.20 -16.48
CA PRO A 306 1.24 -18.97 -17.25
C PRO A 306 1.28 -19.26 -18.76
N LYS A 307 0.56 -18.46 -19.54
CA LYS A 307 0.49 -18.59 -21.00
C LYS A 307 1.50 -17.71 -21.70
N GLU A 308 1.99 -16.68 -21.02
CA GLU A 308 2.92 -15.70 -21.55
C GLU A 308 3.95 -15.34 -20.49
N PHE A 309 5.19 -15.13 -20.94
CA PHE A 309 6.32 -14.76 -20.12
C PHE A 309 7.10 -13.64 -20.81
N LEU A 310 7.43 -12.59 -20.07
CA LEU A 310 8.24 -11.50 -20.56
C LEU A 310 9.36 -11.19 -19.56
N VAL A 311 10.60 -11.25 -20.02
CA VAL A 311 11.74 -10.75 -19.23
C VAL A 311 11.86 -9.24 -19.47
N VAL A 312 11.93 -8.45 -18.40
CA VAL A 312 12.07 -6.99 -18.42
C VAL A 312 13.32 -6.58 -17.64
N ASN A 313 13.84 -5.38 -17.88
CA ASN A 313 14.97 -4.88 -17.09
C ASN A 313 14.56 -4.46 -15.68
N GLU A 314 13.30 -4.05 -15.49
CA GLU A 314 12.75 -3.62 -14.21
C GLU A 314 11.25 -3.92 -14.16
N ILE A 315 10.78 -4.43 -13.02
CA ILE A 315 9.35 -4.68 -12.80
C ILE A 315 8.59 -3.34 -12.78
N PRO A 316 7.50 -3.19 -13.56
CA PRO A 316 6.77 -1.92 -13.60
C PRO A 316 6.04 -1.69 -12.27
N LEU A 317 6.26 -0.51 -11.70
CA LEU A 317 5.61 -0.04 -10.48
C LEU A 317 4.77 1.23 -10.74
N ILE A 318 3.73 1.44 -9.94
CA ILE A 318 2.86 2.62 -9.93
C ILE A 318 2.87 3.29 -8.55
N GLY A 319 2.81 4.62 -8.54
CA GLY A 319 2.79 5.42 -7.31
C GLY A 319 4.01 5.17 -6.42
N ILE A 320 3.79 4.84 -5.15
CA ILE A 320 4.83 4.62 -4.13
C ILE A 320 5.58 3.28 -4.26
N GLY A 321 5.64 2.67 -5.44
CA GLY A 321 6.32 1.38 -5.64
C GLY A 321 5.40 0.15 -5.54
N LYS A 322 4.10 0.32 -5.80
CA LYS A 322 3.15 -0.80 -5.93
C LYS A 322 3.31 -1.45 -7.30
N PRO A 323 3.10 -2.77 -7.47
CA PRO A 323 3.13 -3.39 -8.79
C PRO A 323 2.09 -2.78 -9.76
N ASP A 324 2.52 -2.44 -10.97
CA ASP A 324 1.65 -1.89 -12.03
C ASP A 324 1.23 -2.99 -13.01
N ARG A 325 0.13 -3.69 -12.66
CA ARG A 325 -0.39 -4.80 -13.46
C ARG A 325 -0.91 -4.38 -14.84
N VAL A 326 -1.34 -3.12 -15.00
CA VAL A 326 -1.83 -2.56 -16.28
C VAL A 326 -0.67 -2.26 -17.22
N LYS A 327 0.40 -1.65 -16.71
CA LYS A 327 1.63 -1.48 -17.49
C LYS A 327 2.26 -2.83 -17.82
N ALA A 328 2.25 -3.79 -16.90
CA ALA A 328 2.72 -5.15 -17.14
C ALA A 328 1.97 -5.83 -18.30
N SER A 329 0.63 -5.78 -18.31
CA SER A 329 -0.16 -6.37 -19.40
C SER A 329 0.10 -5.66 -20.72
N THR A 330 0.24 -4.33 -20.71
CA THR A 330 0.58 -3.54 -21.90
C THR A 330 1.95 -3.92 -22.48
N LEU A 331 2.96 -4.11 -21.62
CA LEU A 331 4.31 -4.52 -22.04
C LEU A 331 4.28 -5.89 -22.71
N ILE A 332 3.59 -6.88 -22.13
CA ILE A 332 3.44 -8.21 -22.74
C ILE A 332 2.74 -8.12 -24.10
N ILE A 333 1.63 -7.38 -24.19
CA ILE A 333 0.91 -7.19 -25.46
C ILE A 333 1.81 -6.55 -26.52
N SER A 334 2.65 -5.59 -26.12
CA SER A 334 3.55 -4.90 -27.05
C SER A 334 4.71 -5.79 -27.54
N ALA A 335 5.21 -6.70 -26.69
CA ALA A 335 6.29 -7.61 -27.05
C ALA A 335 5.84 -8.75 -27.98
N GLN A 336 4.53 -8.91 -28.17
CA GLN A 336 3.92 -9.89 -29.08
C GLN A 336 3.74 -9.36 -30.51
N ARG A 337 4.01 -8.06 -30.75
CA ARG A 337 3.94 -7.41 -32.07
C ARG A 337 5.33 -7.27 -32.68
#